data_AF-A0A7C5P831-F1
#
_entry.id   AF-A0A7C5P831-F1
#
_cell.length_a   1.000
_cell.length_b   1.000
_cell.length_c   1.000
_cell.angle_alpha   90.00
_cell.angle_beta   90.00
_cell.angle_gamma   90.00
#
_symmetry.space_group_name_H-M   'P 1'
#
loop_
_entity.id
_entity.type
_entity.pdbx_description
1 polymer ?
#
loop_
_entity_poly.entity_id
_entity_poly.type
_entity_poly.pdbx_seq_one_letter_code
_entity_poly.pdbx_strand_id
1 'polypeptide(L)'
;MLTIEQAKNILSEVDPNYTFKLHLGAEIRSLNELSEVLEVITEESFRHHVNEHKNDFARWILDVIKDRELFNQINHLKSRHEIKKRIDERIAMLEKVTKRGRPFYSDELMNIGIKDFAIGVVIGFVLGVVARYIFF
;
A
#
# COMPACT_ATOMS: atom_id res chain seq x y z
N MET A 1 15.58 -6.18 -11.63
CA MET A 1 15.48 -5.93 -10.18
C MET A 1 14.38 -4.92 -9.97
N LEU A 2 13.42 -5.19 -9.09
CA LEU A 2 12.32 -4.28 -8.78
C LEU A 2 12.84 -3.11 -7.92
N THR A 3 12.58 -1.87 -8.34
CA THR A 3 12.97 -0.66 -7.57
C THR A 3 11.92 -0.29 -6.53
N ILE A 4 12.32 0.51 -5.53
CA ILE A 4 11.39 1.05 -4.52
C ILE A 4 10.29 1.88 -5.18
N GLU A 5 10.65 2.69 -6.19
CA GLU A 5 9.69 3.54 -6.89
C GLU A 5 8.68 2.72 -7.69
N GLN A 6 9.15 1.68 -8.40
CA GLN A 6 8.25 0.74 -9.06
C GLN A 6 7.32 0.05 -8.06
N ALA A 7 7.83 -0.36 -6.90
CA ALA A 7 7.02 -0.99 -5.87
C ALA A 7 5.94 -0.04 -5.31
N LYS A 8 6.27 1.24 -5.12
CA LYS A 8 5.29 2.26 -4.71
C LYS A 8 4.22 2.48 -5.76
N ASN A 9 4.61 2.60 -7.04
CA ASN A 9 3.67 2.81 -8.14
C ASN A 9 2.72 1.63 -8.36
N ILE A 10 3.18 0.40 -8.10
CA ILE A 10 2.31 -0.79 -8.16
C ILE A 10 1.30 -0.80 -6.99
N LEU A 11 1.69 -0.28 -5.82
CA LEU A 11 0.83 -0.24 -4.63
C LEU A 11 -0.09 0.99 -4.57
N SER A 12 0.18 2.04 -5.35
CA SER A 12 -0.63 3.25 -5.37
C SER A 12 -1.97 3.03 -6.07
N GLU A 13 -2.91 3.94 -5.80
CA GLU A 13 -4.14 4.02 -6.57
C GLU A 13 -3.86 4.38 -8.04
N VAL A 14 -4.67 3.83 -8.93
CA VAL A 14 -4.67 4.14 -10.36
C VAL A 14 -5.47 5.42 -10.62
N ASP A 15 -5.26 6.02 -11.79
CA ASP A 15 -6.08 7.14 -12.26
C ASP A 15 -7.58 6.74 -12.28
N PRO A 16 -8.49 7.61 -11.83
CA PRO A 16 -9.93 7.34 -11.80
C PRO A 16 -10.53 6.89 -13.14
N ASN A 17 -9.90 7.22 -14.27
CA ASN A 17 -10.35 6.80 -15.60
C ASN A 17 -9.97 5.34 -15.95
N TYR A 18 -9.08 4.72 -15.17
CA TYR A 18 -8.59 3.36 -15.39
C TYR A 18 -8.94 2.39 -14.24
N THR A 19 -9.93 2.74 -13.42
CA THR A 19 -10.43 1.85 -12.37
C THR A 19 -11.06 0.58 -12.95
N PHE A 20 -11.01 -0.52 -12.20
CA PHE A 20 -11.71 -1.74 -12.57
C PHE A 20 -13.17 -1.66 -12.15
N LYS A 21 -14.10 -1.85 -13.08
CA LYS A 21 -15.55 -1.73 -12.82
C LYS A 21 -16.17 -3.08 -12.57
N LEU A 22 -16.83 -3.23 -11.42
CA LEU A 22 -17.67 -4.38 -11.09
C LEU A 22 -19.11 -4.16 -11.59
N HIS A 23 -19.84 -5.24 -11.79
CA HIS A 23 -21.23 -5.22 -12.29
C HIS A 23 -22.22 -4.41 -11.44
N LEU A 24 -21.92 -4.15 -10.16
CA LEU A 24 -22.77 -3.38 -9.23
C LEU A 24 -22.34 -1.91 -9.06
N GLY A 25 -21.46 -1.40 -9.92
CA GLY A 25 -20.99 -0.01 -9.87
C GLY A 25 -19.88 0.25 -8.85
N ALA A 26 -19.45 -0.78 -8.11
CA ALA A 26 -18.24 -0.71 -7.31
C ALA A 26 -17.00 -0.65 -8.23
N GLU A 27 -16.04 0.20 -7.86
CA GLU A 27 -14.81 0.42 -8.60
C GLU A 27 -13.61 0.04 -7.75
N ILE A 28 -12.61 -0.57 -8.38
CA ILE A 28 -11.36 -0.98 -7.75
C ILE A 28 -10.23 -0.11 -8.30
N ARG A 29 -9.50 0.52 -7.39
CA ARG A 29 -8.45 1.52 -7.69
C ARG A 29 -7.05 1.03 -7.41
N SER A 30 -6.89 -0.05 -6.64
CA SER A 30 -5.57 -0.54 -6.25
C SER A 30 -5.55 -2.05 -6.07
N LEU A 31 -4.35 -2.63 -5.91
CA LEU A 31 -4.20 -4.05 -5.56
C LEU A 31 -4.78 -4.38 -4.18
N ASN A 32 -4.71 -3.44 -3.23
CA ASN A 32 -5.28 -3.62 -1.89
C ASN A 32 -6.80 -3.74 -1.96
N GLU A 33 -7.45 -2.79 -2.64
CA GLU A 33 -8.90 -2.85 -2.86
C GLU A 33 -9.31 -4.11 -3.62
N LEU A 34 -8.50 -4.56 -4.60
CA LEU A 34 -8.78 -5.81 -5.31
C LEU A 34 -8.74 -7.02 -4.37
N SER A 35 -7.76 -7.09 -3.46
CA SER A 35 -7.69 -8.16 -2.46
C SER A 35 -8.91 -8.15 -1.55
N GLU A 36 -9.29 -6.98 -1.03
CA GLU A 36 -10.47 -6.81 -0.17
C GLU A 36 -11.76 -7.24 -0.90
N VAL A 37 -11.92 -6.83 -2.16
CA VAL A 37 -13.05 -7.24 -2.99
C VAL A 37 -13.05 -8.75 -3.20
N LEU A 38 -11.91 -9.38 -3.48
CA LEU A 38 -11.83 -10.83 -3.68
C LEU A 38 -12.18 -11.64 -2.43
N GLU A 39 -12.13 -11.05 -1.24
CA GLU A 39 -12.60 -11.69 0.00
C GLU A 39 -14.13 -11.80 0.05
N VAL A 40 -14.84 -10.78 -0.46
CA VAL A 40 -16.29 -10.62 -0.24
C VAL A 40 -17.15 -10.74 -1.50
N ILE A 41 -16.54 -10.69 -2.70
CA ILE A 41 -17.26 -10.75 -3.97
C ILE A 41 -18.02 -12.07 -4.12
N THR A 42 -19.25 -12.01 -4.62
CA THR A 42 -20.06 -13.22 -4.86
C THR A 42 -19.44 -14.09 -5.95
N GLU A 43 -19.67 -15.40 -5.88
CA GLU A 43 -19.19 -16.36 -6.89
C GLU A 43 -19.71 -16.04 -8.30
N GLU A 44 -20.94 -15.56 -8.41
CA GLU A 44 -21.52 -15.12 -9.68
C GLU A 44 -20.75 -13.93 -10.27
N SER A 45 -20.60 -12.85 -9.50
CA SER A 45 -19.87 -11.65 -9.91
C SER A 45 -18.41 -11.98 -10.27
N PHE A 46 -17.75 -12.84 -9.48
CA PHE A 46 -16.41 -13.32 -9.78
C PHE A 46 -16.34 -14.07 -11.12
N ARG A 47 -17.28 -14.99 -11.38
CA ARG A 47 -17.31 -15.78 -12.63
C ARG A 47 -17.57 -14.95 -13.90
N HIS A 48 -18.17 -13.77 -13.78
CA HIS A 48 -18.29 -12.83 -14.90
C HIS A 48 -16.93 -12.29 -15.36
N HIS A 49 -15.98 -12.15 -14.44
CA HIS A 49 -14.64 -11.63 -14.71
C HIS A 49 -13.59 -12.73 -14.91
N VAL A 50 -13.80 -13.90 -14.32
CA VAL A 50 -12.88 -15.04 -14.40
C VAL A 50 -13.65 -16.28 -14.85
N ASN A 51 -13.28 -16.81 -16.02
CA ASN A 51 -13.85 -18.04 -16.56
C ASN A 51 -12.79 -18.82 -17.36
N GLU A 52 -13.17 -19.93 -17.98
CA GLU A 52 -12.26 -20.79 -18.75
C GLU A 52 -11.42 -20.03 -19.80
N HIS A 53 -11.96 -18.95 -20.36
CA HIS A 53 -11.32 -18.20 -21.44
C HIS A 53 -10.59 -16.95 -20.99
N LYS A 54 -10.94 -16.37 -19.84
CA LYS A 54 -10.41 -15.06 -19.42
C LYS A 54 -10.16 -14.93 -17.92
N ASN A 55 -9.33 -13.96 -17.58
CA ASN A 55 -9.16 -13.42 -16.23
C ASN A 55 -8.99 -11.90 -16.37
N ASP A 56 -10.10 -11.17 -16.22
CA ASP A 56 -10.12 -9.72 -16.42
C ASP A 56 -9.28 -8.99 -15.36
N PHE A 57 -9.21 -9.52 -14.13
CA PHE A 57 -8.35 -8.96 -13.07
C PHE A 57 -6.87 -9.03 -13.46
N ALA A 58 -6.43 -10.17 -13.99
CA ALA A 58 -5.06 -10.33 -14.47
C ALA A 58 -4.76 -9.33 -15.60
N ARG A 59 -5.68 -9.18 -16.55
CA ARG A 59 -5.53 -8.23 -17.65
C ARG A 59 -5.42 -6.80 -17.17
N TRP A 60 -6.26 -6.40 -16.21
CA TRP A 60 -6.20 -5.07 -15.59
C TRP A 60 -4.88 -4.84 -14.84
N ILE A 61 -4.38 -5.85 -14.12
CA ILE A 61 -3.07 -5.78 -13.46
C ILE A 61 -1.93 -5.56 -14.47
N LEU A 62 -1.97 -6.22 -15.62
CA LEU A 62 -0.98 -6.02 -16.67
C LEU A 62 -1.08 -4.64 -17.32
N ASP A 63 -2.29 -4.23 -17.69
CA ASP A 63 -2.51 -3.08 -18.55
C ASP A 63 -2.59 -1.75 -17.78
N VAL A 64 -3.06 -1.76 -16.53
CA VAL A 64 -3.23 -0.55 -15.71
C VAL A 64 -2.19 -0.48 -14.60
N ILE A 65 -2.09 -1.52 -13.76
CA ILE A 65 -1.12 -1.55 -12.64
C ILE A 65 0.32 -1.73 -13.14
N LYS A 66 0.49 -2.26 -14.35
CA LYS A 66 1.79 -2.56 -14.99
C LYS A 66 2.65 -3.60 -14.24
N ASP A 67 2.06 -4.45 -13.40
CA ASP A 67 2.76 -5.55 -12.74
C ASP A 67 2.72 -6.84 -13.57
N ARG A 68 3.66 -6.94 -14.52
CA ARG A 68 3.80 -8.12 -15.39
C ARG A 68 4.10 -9.41 -14.62
N GLU A 69 4.80 -9.32 -13.51
CA GLU A 69 5.17 -10.49 -12.71
C GLU A 69 3.93 -11.11 -12.08
N LEU A 70 3.09 -10.28 -11.46
CA LEU A 70 1.82 -10.73 -10.89
C LEU A 70 0.88 -11.25 -11.98
N PHE A 71 0.78 -10.56 -13.13
CA PHE A 71 0.00 -11.04 -14.28
C PHE A 71 0.37 -12.48 -14.68
N ASN A 72 1.66 -12.76 -14.86
CA ASN A 72 2.13 -14.10 -15.25
C ASN A 72 1.74 -15.17 -14.23
N GLN A 73 1.71 -14.80 -12.94
CA GLN A 73 1.37 -15.73 -11.87
C GLN A 73 -0.14 -16.04 -11.79
N ILE A 74 -1.02 -15.12 -12.18
CA ILE A 74 -2.47 -15.27 -11.93
C ILE A 74 -3.32 -15.44 -13.19
N ASN A 75 -2.83 -15.10 -14.39
CA ASN A 75 -3.63 -15.09 -15.62
C ASN A 75 -4.29 -16.45 -15.95
N HIS A 76 -3.66 -17.55 -15.55
CA HIS A 76 -4.15 -18.91 -15.76
C HIS A 76 -5.04 -19.42 -14.60
N LEU A 77 -5.05 -18.75 -13.46
CA LEU A 77 -5.81 -19.16 -12.28
C LEU A 77 -7.30 -18.88 -12.47
N LYS A 78 -8.13 -19.79 -11.96
CA LYS A 78 -9.60 -19.71 -11.96
C LYS A 78 -10.21 -19.71 -10.57
N SER A 79 -9.41 -20.01 -9.55
CA SER A 79 -9.85 -19.99 -8.16
C SER A 79 -9.74 -18.58 -7.57
N ARG A 80 -10.85 -18.06 -7.03
CA ARG A 80 -10.87 -16.79 -6.29
C ARG A 80 -9.84 -16.78 -5.16
N HIS A 81 -9.74 -17.89 -4.42
CA HIS A 81 -8.82 -18.03 -3.30
C HIS A 81 -7.36 -18.02 -3.74
N GLU A 82 -7.01 -18.73 -4.82
CA GLU A 82 -5.63 -18.75 -5.32
C GLU A 82 -5.21 -17.39 -5.88
N ILE A 83 -6.09 -16.72 -6.62
CA ILE A 83 -5.83 -15.37 -7.14
C ILE A 83 -5.59 -14.40 -6.00
N LYS A 84 -6.49 -14.38 -5.00
CA LYS A 84 -6.35 -13.52 -3.82
C LYS A 84 -5.03 -13.76 -3.10
N LYS A 85 -4.70 -15.03 -2.84
CA LYS A 85 -3.45 -15.42 -2.17
C LYS A 85 -2.21 -14.86 -2.89
N ARG A 86 -2.14 -14.97 -4.22
CA ARG A 86 -1.01 -14.43 -5.01
C ARG A 86 -0.95 -12.92 -4.96
N ILE A 87 -2.10 -12.24 -4.97
CA ILE A 87 -2.16 -10.78 -4.80
C ILE A 87 -1.64 -10.37 -3.42
N ASP A 88 -2.09 -11.04 -2.34
CA ASP A 88 -1.64 -10.77 -0.97
C ASP A 88 -0.13 -10.98 -0.79
N GLU A 89 0.39 -12.10 -1.31
CA GLU A 89 1.83 -12.40 -1.30
C GLU A 89 2.64 -11.32 -2.03
N ARG A 90 2.13 -10.85 -3.17
CA ARG A 90 2.76 -9.79 -3.95
C ARG A 90 2.73 -8.44 -3.22
N ILE A 91 1.59 -8.05 -2.65
CA ILE A 91 1.46 -6.83 -1.84
C ILE A 91 2.47 -6.85 -0.69
N ALA A 92 2.51 -7.95 0.08
CA ALA A 92 3.43 -8.09 1.20
C ALA A 92 4.92 -8.02 0.78
N MET A 93 5.26 -8.56 -0.38
CA MET A 93 6.61 -8.43 -0.95
C MET A 93 6.93 -6.98 -1.32
N LEU A 94 6.00 -6.29 -1.99
CA LEU A 94 6.16 -4.90 -2.40
C LEU A 94 6.32 -3.98 -1.18
N GLU A 95 5.52 -4.17 -0.14
CA GLU A 95 5.65 -3.42 1.12
C GLU A 95 7.01 -3.62 1.80
N LYS A 96 7.55 -4.84 1.77
CA LYS A 96 8.91 -5.09 2.31
C LYS A 96 9.96 -4.33 1.53
N VAL A 97 9.82 -4.27 0.20
CA VAL A 97 10.72 -3.49 -0.66
C VAL A 97 10.63 -2.00 -0.35
N THR A 98 9.43 -1.45 -0.18
CA THR A 98 9.25 -0.02 0.15
C THR A 98 9.75 0.34 1.53
N LYS A 99 9.60 -0.55 2.53
CA LYS A 99 10.12 -0.36 3.90
C LYS A 99 11.65 -0.43 3.97
N ARG A 100 12.28 -1.34 3.22
CA ARG A 100 13.77 -1.43 3.13
C ARG A 100 14.42 -0.18 2.55
N GLY A 101 13.68 0.58 1.74
CA GLY A 101 14.12 1.86 1.17
C GLY A 101 14.02 3.05 2.10
N ARG A 102 13.37 2.93 3.26
CA ARG A 102 13.42 3.99 4.27
C ARG A 102 14.82 3.97 4.88
N PRO A 103 15.55 5.09 4.93
CA PRO A 103 16.75 5.14 5.74
C PRO A 103 16.36 4.76 7.17
N PHE A 104 17.14 3.88 7.79
CA PHE A 104 16.99 3.44 9.20
C PHE A 104 16.90 4.61 10.20
N TYR A 105 17.17 5.84 9.73
CA TYR A 105 17.29 7.07 10.50
C TYR A 105 15.99 7.90 10.68
N SER A 106 14.85 7.61 10.05
CA SER A 106 13.73 8.57 10.06
C SER A 106 12.83 8.49 11.30
N ASP A 107 12.36 7.30 11.66
CA ASP A 107 11.24 7.19 12.61
C ASP A 107 11.75 7.06 14.07
N GLU A 108 12.90 6.41 14.27
CA GLU A 108 13.45 6.16 15.60
C GLU A 108 14.33 7.33 16.09
N LEU A 109 15.15 7.91 15.20
CA LEU A 109 16.06 8.99 15.55
C LEU A 109 15.38 10.37 15.59
N MET A 110 14.32 10.63 14.81
CA MET A 110 13.49 11.81 15.06
C MET A 110 12.79 11.73 16.40
N ASN A 111 12.28 10.54 16.77
CA ASN A 111 11.61 10.39 18.05
C ASN A 111 12.57 10.54 19.24
N ILE A 112 13.84 10.15 19.10
CA ILE A 112 14.87 10.40 20.11
C ILE A 112 15.23 11.90 20.11
N GLY A 113 15.64 12.46 18.98
CA GLY A 113 16.11 13.85 18.89
C GLY A 113 15.04 14.90 19.22
N ILE A 114 13.78 14.68 18.83
CA ILE A 114 12.67 15.61 19.12
C ILE A 114 12.29 15.55 20.61
N LYS A 115 12.33 14.37 21.24
CA LYS A 115 12.05 14.24 22.69
C LYS A 115 13.12 14.95 23.51
N ASP A 116 14.39 14.75 23.19
CA ASP A 116 15.50 15.41 23.89
C ASP A 116 15.47 16.93 23.69
N PHE A 117 15.15 17.38 22.47
CA PHE A 117 14.97 18.81 22.17
C PHE A 117 13.79 19.43 22.94
N ALA A 118 12.62 18.78 22.94
CA ALA A 118 11.43 19.28 23.62
C ALA A 118 11.65 19.39 25.14
N ILE A 119 12.34 18.42 25.75
CA ILE A 119 12.73 18.47 27.16
C ILE A 119 13.65 19.67 27.43
N GLY A 120 14.65 19.89 26.58
CA GLY A 120 15.55 21.04 26.70
C GLY A 120 14.82 22.39 26.62
N VAL A 121 13.86 22.53 25.69
CA VAL A 121 13.05 23.76 25.55
C VAL A 121 12.18 24.01 26.78
N VAL A 122 11.52 22.98 27.31
CA VAL A 122 10.68 23.11 28.51
C VAL A 122 11.51 23.47 29.73
N ILE A 123 12.64 22.79 29.95
CA ILE A 123 13.54 23.07 31.07
C ILE A 123 14.10 24.48 30.95
N GLY A 124 14.59 24.87 29.76
CA GLY A 124 15.14 26.20 29.51
C GLY A 124 14.12 27.32 29.73
N PHE A 125 12.87 27.12 29.28
CA PHE A 125 11.79 28.09 29.49
C PHE A 125 11.44 28.23 30.98
N VAL A 126 11.30 27.11 31.71
CA VAL A 126 10.99 27.13 33.14
C VAL A 126 12.10 27.82 33.93
N LEU A 127 13.37 27.48 33.68
CA LEU A 127 14.51 28.12 34.32
C LEU A 127 14.59 29.62 33.98
N GLY A 128 14.33 29.99 32.72
CA GLY A 128 14.32 31.38 32.28
C GLY A 128 13.22 32.22 32.97
N VAL A 129 12.01 31.66 33.10
CA VAL A 129 10.91 32.31 33.82
C VAL A 129 11.24 32.44 35.31
N VAL A 130 11.71 31.38 35.96
CA VAL A 130 12.08 31.42 37.39
C VAL A 130 13.21 32.40 37.67
N ALA A 131 14.27 32.40 36.85
CA ALA A 131 15.37 33.36 36.97
C ALA A 131 14.86 34.80 36.83
N ARG A 132 13.92 35.05 35.90
CA ARG A 132 13.31 36.38 35.73
C ARG A 132 12.52 36.84 36.96
N TYR A 133 11.88 35.95 37.71
CA TYR A 133 11.12 36.28 38.93
C TYR A 133 11.99 36.40 40.19
N ILE A 134 13.21 35.85 40.19
CA ILE A 134 14.12 35.89 41.34
C ILE A 134 15.08 37.10 41.26
N PHE A 135 15.48 37.50 40.05
CA PHE A 135 16.49 38.55 39.83
C PHE A 135 15.94 39.92 39.42
N PHE A 136 14.61 40.10 39.35
CA PHE A 136 13.90 41.36 39.13
C PHE A 136 12.69 41.46 40.06
#